data_AF-A0A835NK86-F1
#
_entry.id   AF-A0A835NK86-F1
#
_cell.length_a   1.000
_cell.length_b   1.000
_cell.length_c   1.000
_cell.angle_alpha   90.00
_cell.angle_beta   90.00
_cell.angle_gamma   90.00
#
_symmetry.space_group_name_H-M   'P 1'
#
loop_
_entity.id
_entity.type
_entity.pdbx_description
1 polymer ?
#
loop_
_entity_poly.entity_id
_entity_poly.type
_entity_poly.pdbx_seq_one_letter_code
_entity_poly.pdbx_strand_id
1 'polypeptide(L)' 'MLPRCPAVGHAVLAINGAEVNGRFMADGKDVLEFLGNPANYPVSIRFGRHRLSSNEKLMLASMFHS' A
#
# COMPACT_ATOMS: atom_id res chain seq x y z
N MET A 1 19.26 -0.94 -14.40
CA MET A 1 17.93 -1.34 -13.89
C MET A 1 17.10 -0.08 -13.71
N LEU A 2 16.18 0.21 -14.64
CA LEU A 2 15.38 1.43 -14.61
C LEU A 2 14.33 1.33 -13.49
N PRO A 3 14.08 2.37 -12.67
CA PRO A 3 12.95 2.38 -11.75
C PRO A 3 11.68 2.24 -12.57
N ARG A 4 11.00 1.09 -12.45
CA ARG A 4 9.67 0.94 -13.06
C ARG A 4 8.75 1.92 -12.34
N CYS A 5 8.18 2.86 -13.09
CA CYS A 5 7.10 3.71 -12.60
C CYS A 5 6.07 2.82 -11.90
N PRO A 6 5.50 3.24 -10.75
CA PRO A 6 4.48 2.44 -10.07
C PRO A 6 3.33 2.18 -11.06
N ALA A 7 3.17 0.93 -11.47
CA ALA A 7 2.07 0.52 -12.34
C ALA A 7 0.78 0.42 -11.52
N VAL A 8 -0.36 0.56 -12.19
CA VAL A 8 -1.67 0.30 -11.58
C VAL A 8 -1.67 -1.06 -10.88
N GLY A 9 -2.17 -1.12 -9.64
CA GLY A 9 -2.19 -2.34 -8.82
C GLY A 9 -1.10 -2.46 -7.75
N HIS A 10 -0.17 -1.50 -7.65
CA HIS A 10 0.73 -1.40 -6.49
C HIS A 10 0.02 -0.76 -5.29
N ALA A 11 0.28 -1.27 -4.10
CA ALA A 11 -0.17 -0.71 -2.84
C ALA A 11 0.93 0.13 -2.19
N VAL A 12 0.53 1.09 -1.35
CA VAL A 12 1.46 1.82 -0.48
C VAL A 12 1.90 0.89 0.65
N LEU A 13 3.21 0.73 0.83
CA LEU A 13 3.81 -0.10 1.89
C LEU A 13 4.36 0.74 3.03
N ALA A 14 4.91 1.91 2.72
CA ALA A 14 5.44 2.82 3.72
C ALA A 14 5.43 4.27 3.22
N ILE A 15 5.32 5.22 4.14
CA ILE A 15 5.40 6.66 3.88
C ILE A 15 6.42 7.26 4.86
N ASN A 16 7.39 8.01 4.35
CA ASN A 16 8.51 8.58 5.10
C ASN A 16 9.29 7.57 5.95
N GLY A 17 9.34 6.31 5.49
CA GLY A 17 9.97 5.20 6.22
C GLY A 17 9.09 4.53 7.27
N ALA A 18 7.92 5.10 7.60
CA ALA A 18 6.94 4.46 8.47
C ALA A 18 6.07 3.47 7.70
N GLU A 19 5.96 2.23 8.18
CA GLU A 19 5.08 1.23 7.60
C GLU A 19 3.62 1.66 7.71
N VAL A 20 2.84 1.42 6.66
CA VAL A 20 1.40 1.67 6.67
C VAL A 20 0.65 0.37 6.90
N ASN A 21 -0.38 0.41 7.74
CA ASN A 21 -1.26 -0.72 7.99
C ASN A 21 -2.51 -0.57 7.10
N GLY A 22 -2.40 -1.08 5.86
CA GLY A 22 -3.44 -0.97 4.86
C GLY A 22 -3.72 0.49 4.49
N ARG A 23 -4.81 1.05 5.01
CA ARG A 23 -5.27 2.41 4.72
C ARG A 23 -4.74 3.46 5.71
N PHE A 24 -4.22 3.03 6.86
CA PHE A 24 -3.80 3.93 7.93
C PHE A 24 -2.27 3.95 8.05
N MET A 25 -1.72 5.12 8.35
CA MET A 25 -0.34 5.27 8.78
C MET A 25 -0.15 4.70 10.20
N ALA A 26 1.10 4.50 10.61
CA ALA A 26 1.43 4.13 11.99
C ALA A 26 0.86 5.10 13.05
N ASP A 27 0.63 6.36 12.67
CA ASP A 27 0.04 7.42 13.52
C ASP A 27 -1.50 7.33 13.62
N GLY A 28 -2.15 6.38 12.93
CA GLY A 28 -3.61 6.27 12.86
C GLY A 28 -4.29 7.25 11.88
N LYS A 29 -3.52 8.14 11.25
CA LYS A 29 -4.02 9.00 10.16
C LYS A 29 -4.26 8.19 8.90
N ASP A 30 -5.31 8.54 8.17
CA ASP A 30 -5.59 7.97 6.86
C ASP A 30 -4.53 8.42 5.85
N VAL A 31 -4.02 7.48 5.05
CA VAL A 31 -2.98 7.74 4.06
C VAL A 31 -3.44 8.75 3.00
N LEU A 32 -4.70 8.68 2.55
CA LEU A 32 -5.23 9.58 1.53
C LEU A 32 -5.39 10.99 2.07
N GLU A 33 -5.86 11.14 3.31
CA GLU A 33 -5.96 12.44 3.99
C GLU A 33 -4.58 13.07 4.18
N PHE A 34 -3.58 12.27 4.55
CA PHE A 34 -2.20 12.74 4.69
C PHE A 34 -1.62 13.22 3.34
N LEU A 35 -1.85 12.47 2.26
CA LEU A 35 -1.39 12.83 0.92
C LEU A 35 -2.17 13.98 0.28
N GLY A 36 -3.40 14.24 0.74
CA GLY A 36 -4.24 15.34 0.30
C GLY A 36 -3.83 16.71 0.85
N ASN A 37 -3.05 16.74 1.94
CA ASN A 37 -2.56 17.99 2.51
C ASN A 37 -1.22 18.40 1.86
N PRO A 38 -1.18 19.50 1.09
CA PRO A 38 0.04 19.94 0.40
C PRO A 38 1.18 20.33 1.35
N ALA A 39 0.88 20.65 2.62
CA ALA A 39 1.90 20.98 3.62
C ALA A 39 2.76 19.78 4.03
N ASN A 40 2.33 18.55 3.76
CA ASN A 40 3.09 17.35 4.08
C ASN A 40 4.20 17.06 3.06
N TYR A 41 4.21 17.71 1.89
CA TYR A 41 5.23 17.50 0.87
C TYR A 41 6.51 18.28 1.20
N PRO A 42 7.70 17.69 0.95
CA PRO A 42 7.97 16.45 0.22
C PRO A 42 7.79 15.18 1.07
N VAL A 43 7.13 14.15 0.51
CA VAL A 43 6.94 12.82 1.13
C VAL A 43 7.64 11.72 0.32
N SER A 44 8.22 10.75 1.01
CA SER A 44 8.79 9.54 0.39
C SER A 44 7.82 8.37 0.52
N ILE A 45 7.27 7.89 -0.60
CA ILE A 45 6.30 6.79 -0.60
C ILE A 45 6.95 5.54 -1.19
N ARG A 46 6.89 4.42 -0.46
CA ARG A 46 7.30 3.10 -0.96
C ARG A 46 6.08 2.37 -1.47
N PHE A 47 6.07 2.11 -2.78
CA PHE A 47 5.08 1.27 -3.44
C PHE A 47 5.57 -0.17 -3.56
N GLY A 48 4.65 -1.12 -3.54
CA GLY A 48 4.98 -2.52 -3.79
C GLY A 48 3.73 -3.38 -3.98
N ARG A 49 3.94 -4.68 -4.22
CA ARG A 49 2.84 -5.63 -4.32
C ARG A 49 2.21 -5.84 -2.95
N HIS A 50 0.88 -5.73 -2.87
CA HIS A 50 0.16 -6.04 -1.64
C HIS A 50 0.38 -7.50 -1.26
N ARG A 51 0.67 -7.76 0.02
CA ARG A 51 0.80 -9.13 0.53
C ARG A 51 -0.60 -9.65 0.81
N LEU A 52 -0.97 -10.74 0.12
CA LEU A 52 -2.24 -11.42 0.37
C LEU A 52 -2.33 -11.85 1.85
N SER A 53 -3.40 -11.42 2.51
CA SER A 53 -3.83 -11.92 3.80
C SER A 53 -4.24 -13.39 3.72
N SER A 54 -4.25 -14.09 4.86
CA SER A 54 -4.70 -15.48 4.92
C SER A 54 -6.12 -15.68 4.36
N ASN A 55 -7.02 -14.72 4.61
CA ASN A 55 -8.38 -14.75 4.06
C ASN A 55 -8.39 -14.64 2.53
N GLU A 56 -7.58 -13.74 1.97
CA GLU A 56 -7.47 -13.58 0.51
C GLU A 56 -6.87 -14.83 -0.14
N LYS A 57 -5.91 -15.49 0.52
CA LYS A 57 -5.35 -16.76 0.06
C LYS A 57 -6.39 -17.88 0.06
N LEU A 58 -7.22 -17.98 1.10
CA LEU A 58 -8.31 -18.95 1.17
C LEU A 58 -9.34 -18.71 0.07
N MET A 59 -9.77 -17.45 -0.11
CA MET A 59 -10.69 -17.09 -1.18
C MET A 59 -10.13 -17.46 -2.56
N LEU A 60 -8.86 -17.11 -2.82
CA LEU A 60 -8.20 -17.45 -4.08
C LEU A 60 -8.12 -18.97 -4.28
N ALA A 61 -7.74 -19.73 -3.25
CA ALA A 61 -7.72 -21.19 -3.30
C ALA A 61 -9.10 -21.78 -3.63
N SER A 62 -10.17 -21.23 -3.07
CA SER A 62 -11.55 -21.65 -3.37
C SER A 62 -11.95 -21.38 -4.82
N MET A 63 -11.44 -20.31 -5.45
CA MET A 63 -11.71 -20.03 -6.88
C MET A 63 -11.08 -21.05 -7.82
N PHE A 64 -9.98 -21.71 -7.43
CA PHE A 64 -9.32 -22.74 -8.23
C PHE A 64 -9.96 -24.12 -8.11
N HIS A 65 -10.97 -24.29 -7.24
CA HIS A 65 -11.68 -25.55 -7.02
C HIS A 65 -13.05 -25.54 -7.74
N SER A 66 -13.02 -25.37 -9.07
CA SER A 66 -14.16 -25.51 -9.99
C SER A 66 -13.81 -26.42 -11.16
#